data_AF-A0A6B8RXM6-F1
#
_entry.id   AF-A0A6B8RXM6-F1
#
_cell.length_a   1.000
_cell.length_b   1.000
_cell.length_c   1.000
_cell.angle_alpha   90.00
_cell.angle_beta   90.00
_cell.angle_gamma   90.00
#
_symmetry.space_group_name_H-M   'P 1'
#
loop_
_entity.id
_entity.type
_entity.pdbx_description
1 polymer ?
#
loop_
_entity_poly.entity_id
_entity_poly.type
_entity_poly.pdbx_seq_one_letter_code
_entity_poly.pdbx_strand_id
1 'polypeptide(L)' 'MRVEEAKRLIKEHPRLLFKDIAEQVGYPDPYYFSKLFKQITGLTPTEYKRAQLYS' A
#
# COMPACT_ATOMS: atom_id res chain seq x y z
N MET A 1 -10.57 4.79 5.89
CA MET A 1 -9.47 5.73 5.53
C MET A 1 -8.69 5.12 4.37
N ARG A 2 -8.14 5.93 3.44
CA ARG A 2 -7.49 5.45 2.20
C ARG A 2 -6.33 4.45 2.42
N VAL A 3 -5.59 4.59 3.51
CA VAL A 3 -4.53 3.64 3.89
C VAL A 3 -5.08 2.28 4.30
N GLU A 4 -6.21 2.23 5.00
CA GLU A 4 -6.84 0.95 5.38
C GLU A 4 -7.34 0.20 4.14
N GLU A 5 -7.88 0.91 3.15
CA GLU A 5 -8.26 0.33 1.87
C GLU A 5 -7.03 -0.21 1.12
N ALA A 6 -5.93 0.55 1.09
CA ALA A 6 -4.68 0.08 0.50
C ALA A 6 -4.14 -1.19 1.20
N LYS A 7 -4.21 -1.27 2.53
CA LYS A 7 -3.84 -2.50 3.27
C LYS A 7 -4.70 -3.69 2.87
N ARG A 8 -6.02 -3.49 2.72
CA ARG A 8 -6.95 -4.53 2.25
C ARG A 8 -6.57 -5.01 0.84
N LEU A 9 -6.36 -4.08 -0.09
CA LEU A 9 -5.95 -4.40 -1.48
C LEU A 9 -4.61 -5.13 -1.54
N ILE A 10 -3.63 -4.76 -0.70
CA ILE A 10 -2.34 -5.47 -0.62
C ILE A 10 -2.56 -6.93 -0.20
N LYS A 11 -3.47 -7.19 0.75
CA LYS A 11 -3.77 -8.52 1.27
C LYS A 11 -4.57 -9.36 0.28
N GLU A 12 -5.60 -8.80 -0.33
CA GLU A 12 -6.48 -9.51 -1.28
C GLU A 12 -5.82 -9.72 -2.65
N HIS A 13 -4.92 -8.81 -3.04
CA HIS A 13 -4.25 -8.82 -4.34
C HIS A 13 -2.73 -8.71 -4.20
N PRO A 14 -2.04 -9.77 -3.72
CA PRO A 14 -0.59 -9.76 -3.52
C PRO A 14 0.22 -9.62 -4.82
N ARG A 15 -0.41 -9.68 -6.00
CA ARG A 15 0.25 -9.38 -7.29
C ARG A 15 0.06 -7.94 -7.76
N LEU A 16 -0.84 -7.17 -7.15
CA LEU A 16 -1.05 -5.77 -7.52
C LEU A 16 0.22 -4.96 -7.24
N LEU A 17 0.54 -4.04 -8.15
CA LEU A 17 1.62 -3.10 -7.93
C LEU A 17 1.12 -1.98 -7.04
N PHE A 18 1.99 -1.47 -6.17
CA PHE A 18 1.60 -0.40 -5.25
C PHE A 18 1.15 0.88 -5.97
N LYS A 19 1.66 1.14 -7.18
CA LYS A 19 1.21 2.27 -8.00
C LYS A 19 -0.27 2.15 -8.37
N ASP A 20 -0.74 0.95 -8.71
CA ASP A 20 -2.13 0.70 -9.08
C ASP A 20 -3.03 0.82 -7.85
N ILE A 21 -2.53 0.40 -6.67
CA ILE A 21 -3.21 0.62 -5.38
C ILE A 21 -3.34 2.12 -5.09
N ALA A 22 -2.27 2.88 -5.29
CA ALA A 22 -2.27 4.33 -5.07
C ALA A 22 -3.34 5.02 -5.93
N GLU A 23 -3.39 4.69 -7.23
CA GLU A 23 -4.42 5.20 -8.15
C GLU A 23 -5.83 4.80 -7.68
N GLN A 24 -6.05 3.53 -7.33
CA GLN A 24 -7.36 3.03 -6.87
C GLN A 24 -7.85 3.70 -5.58
N VAL A 25 -6.95 4.05 -4.66
CA VAL A 25 -7.31 4.74 -3.42
C VAL A 25 -7.33 6.27 -3.55
N GLY A 26 -7.18 6.79 -4.78
CA GLY A 26 -7.32 8.20 -5.12
C GLY A 26 -6.04 9.04 -4.98
N TYR A 27 -4.87 8.42 -5.10
CA TYR A 27 -3.57 9.08 -5.12
C TYR A 27 -2.88 8.90 -6.47
N PRO A 28 -2.97 9.88 -7.38
CA PRO A 28 -2.30 9.82 -8.69
C PRO A 28 -0.77 9.92 -8.60
N ASP A 29 -0.23 10.42 -7.48
CA ASP A 29 1.20 10.36 -7.20
C ASP A 29 1.52 9.17 -6.27
N PRO A 30 2.02 8.04 -6.81
CA PRO A 30 2.37 6.88 -6.01
C PRO A 30 3.58 7.11 -5.09
N TYR A 31 4.44 8.07 -5.39
CA TYR A 31 5.58 8.41 -4.52
C TYR A 31 5.12 9.17 -3.28
N TYR A 32 4.22 10.14 -3.45
CA TYR A 32 3.55 10.79 -2.32
C TYR A 32 2.80 9.76 -1.45
N PHE A 33 2.02 8.88 -2.08
CA PHE A 33 1.28 7.87 -1.34
C PHE A 33 2.19 6.88 -0.61
N SER A 34 3.32 6.51 -1.20
CA SER A 34 4.31 5.64 -0.55
C SER A 34 4.88 6.27 0.73
N LYS A 35 5.19 7.58 0.71
CA LYS A 35 5.64 8.32 1.90
C LYS A 35 4.57 8.35 2.98
N LEU A 36 3.35 8.72 2.62
CA LEU A 36 2.22 8.76 3.56
C LEU A 36 1.92 7.39 4.16
N PHE A 37 1.91 6.34 3.32
CA PHE A 37 1.70 4.96 3.74
C PHE A 37 2.77 4.54 4.75
N LYS A 38 4.05 4.87 4.49
CA LYS A 38 5.14 4.61 5.44
C LYS A 38 4.97 5.39 6.74
N GLN A 39 4.60 6.66 6.69
CA GLN A 39 4.37 7.47 7.90
C GLN A 39 3.26 6.88 8.78
N ILE A 40 2.20 6.33 8.16
CA ILE A 40 1.05 5.77 8.89
C ILE A 40 1.31 4.34 9.37
N THR A 41 1.97 3.50 8.56
CA THR A 41 2.16 2.08 8.87
C THR A 41 3.50 1.74 9.51
N GLY A 42 4.45 2.67 9.49
CA GLY A 42 5.85 2.45 9.88
C GLY A 42 6.67 1.68 8.85
N LEU A 43 6.06 1.14 7.80
CA LEU A 43 6.69 0.26 6.81
C LEU A 43 6.58 0.84 5.41
N THR A 44 7.61 0.66 4.58
CA THR A 44 7.46 0.91 3.15
C THR A 44 6.41 -0.06 2.58
N PRO A 45 5.75 0.29 1.46
CA PRO A 45 4.77 -0.60 0.84
C PRO A 45 5.31 -2.00 0.52
N THR A 46 6.56 -2.10 0.08
CA THR A 46 7.23 -3.37 -0.21
C THR A 46 7.45 -4.19 1.07
N GLU A 47 7.92 -3.56 2.15
CA GLU A 47 8.09 -4.23 3.45
C GLU A 47 6.75 -4.70 4.01
N TYR A 48 5.72 -3.85 3.94
CA TYR A 48 4.37 -4.19 4.39
C TYR A 48 3.82 -5.38 3.61
N LYS A 49 3.93 -5.36 2.28
CA LYS A 49 3.51 -6.47 1.40
C LYS A 49 4.26 -7.76 1.73
N ARG A 50 5.57 -7.68 1.98
CA ARG A 50 6.37 -8.83 2.39
C ARG A 50 5.90 -9.38 3.74
N ALA A 51 5.64 -8.50 4.71
CA ALA A 51 5.15 -8.90 6.03
C ALA A 51 3.80 -9.62 5.96
N GLN A 52 2.89 -9.21 5.07
CA GLN A 52 1.59 -9.87 4.88
C GLN A 52 1.67 -11.23 4.16
N LEU A 53 2.74 -11.49 3.40
CA LEU A 53 2.92 -12.77 2.69
C LEU A 53 3.52 -13.88 3.55
N TYR A 54 4.19 -13.51 4.65
CA TYR A 54 4.87 -14.44 5.55
C TYR A 54 4.25 -14.48 6.97
N SER A 55 3.07 -13.86 7.15
CA SER A 55 2.25 -13.90 8.37
C SER A 55 1.06 -14.82 8.19
#